data_AF-A0A1A0KX58-F1
#
_entry.id   AF-A0A1A0KX58-F1
#
_cell.length_a   1.000
_cell.length_b   1.000
_cell.length_c   1.000
_cell.angle_alpha   90.00
_cell.angle_beta   90.00
_cell.angle_gamma   90.00
#
_symmetry.space_group_name_H-M   'P 1'
#
loop_
_entity.id
_entity.type
_entity.pdbx_description
1 polymer ?
#
loop_
_entity_poly.entity_id
_entity_poly.type
_entity_poly.pdbx_seq_one_letter_code
_entity_poly.pdbx_strand_id
1 'polypeptide(L)' 'MRVAEKEKKNHYVDNGWPRHDDGSVPDHAVSEFAAEIPGALSPFGDAEFPLPADKVNYVQPKTVVNR' A
#
# COMPACT_ATOMS: atom_id res chain seq x y z
N MET A 1 44.07 -30.95 -8.73
CA MET A 1 42.63 -31.25 -8.66
C MET A 1 41.89 -29.93 -8.83
N ARG A 2 41.20 -29.69 -9.96
CA ARG A 2 40.44 -28.45 -10.18
C ARG A 2 39.11 -28.57 -9.43
N VAL A 3 38.83 -27.65 -8.51
CA VAL A 3 37.53 -27.54 -7.85
C VAL A 3 36.64 -26.68 -8.75
N ALA A 4 35.50 -27.23 -9.15
CA ALA A 4 34.51 -26.52 -9.95
C ALA A 4 33.89 -25.38 -9.12
N GLU A 5 33.85 -24.18 -9.70
CA GLU A 5 33.23 -23.00 -9.10
C GLU A 5 31.69 -23.18 -9.16
N LYS A 6 31.05 -23.14 -7.99
CA LYS A 6 29.61 -23.41 -7.85
C LYS A 6 28.87 -22.12 -8.19
N GLU A 7 28.05 -22.14 -9.25
CA GLU A 7 27.23 -21.00 -9.63
C GLU A 7 26.37 -20.50 -8.46
N LYS A 8 26.42 -19.18 -8.24
CA LYS A 8 25.77 -18.49 -7.13
C LYS A 8 24.26 -18.68 -7.24
N LYS A 9 23.71 -19.54 -6.39
CA LYS A 9 22.26 -19.66 -6.20
C LYS A 9 21.71 -18.28 -5.85
N ASN A 10 20.71 -17.81 -6.61
CA ASN A 10 20.00 -16.54 -6.39
C ASN A 10 19.80 -16.32 -4.88
N HIS A 11 20.60 -15.41 -4.34
CA HIS A 11 20.56 -15.06 -2.93
C HIS A 11 19.18 -14.45 -2.64
N TYR A 12 18.60 -14.79 -1.50
CA TYR A 12 17.37 -14.14 -1.04
C TYR A 12 17.61 -12.63 -1.04
N VAL A 13 16.85 -11.91 -1.86
CA VAL A 13 16.85 -10.46 -1.87
C VAL A 13 15.76 -10.04 -0.90
N ASP A 14 16.16 -9.66 0.30
CA ASP A 14 15.28 -8.93 1.20
C ASP A 14 15.12 -7.53 0.62
N ASN A 15 13.91 -7.18 0.20
CA ASN A 15 13.63 -5.85 -0.33
C ASN A 15 13.79 -4.76 0.75
N GLY A 16 13.94 -5.15 2.02
CA GLY A 16 14.12 -4.24 3.14
C GLY A 16 12.94 -3.28 3.31
N TRP A 17 13.05 -2.39 4.30
CA TRP A 17 12.18 -1.24 4.38
C TRP A 17 12.61 -0.18 3.36
N PRO A 18 11.67 0.63 2.82
CA PRO A 18 12.01 1.77 1.98
C PRO A 18 13.06 2.62 2.67
N ARG A 19 14.11 3.02 1.94
CA ARG A 19 15.19 3.88 2.45
C ARG A 19 15.14 5.23 1.77
N HIS A 20 15.59 6.26 2.46
CA HIS A 20 15.84 7.56 1.87
C HIS A 20 17.05 7.49 0.91
N ASP A 21 17.23 8.53 0.10
CA ASP A 21 18.32 8.62 -0.90
C ASP A 21 19.73 8.53 -0.26
N ASP A 22 19.85 8.85 1.03
CA ASP A 22 21.07 8.73 1.83
C ASP A 22 21.26 7.35 2.49
N GLY A 23 20.35 6.41 2.24
CA GLY A 23 20.39 5.06 2.79
C GLY A 23 19.88 4.93 4.23
N SER A 24 19.40 6.01 4.85
CA SER A 24 18.74 5.98 6.16
C SER A 24 17.35 5.33 6.07
N VAL A 25 16.91 4.73 7.19
CA VAL A 25 15.54 4.25 7.33
C VAL A 25 14.67 5.46 7.69
N PRO A 26 13.46 5.60 7.11
CA PRO A 26 12.58 6.71 7.44
C PRO A 26 12.28 6.80 8.92
N ASP A 27 12.48 8.00 9.48
CA ASP A 27 12.17 8.32 10.89
C ASP A 27 10.70 8.05 11.26
N HIS A 28 9.82 8.00 10.25
CA HIS A 28 8.39 7.77 10.38
C HIS A 28 7.92 6.57 9.55
N ALA A 29 8.50 5.39 9.79
CA ALA A 29 8.01 4.15 9.20
C ALA A 29 6.58 3.84 9.69
N VAL A 30 5.58 4.00 8.82
CA VAL A 30 4.18 3.68 9.13
C VAL A 30 3.97 2.18 8.96
N SER A 31 3.66 1.49 10.05
CA SER A 31 3.33 0.06 10.07
C SER A 31 2.19 -0.20 11.04
N GLU A 32 1.46 -1.30 10.88
CA GLU A 32 0.42 -1.70 11.85
C GLU A 32 0.98 -1.85 13.28
N PHE A 33 2.26 -2.22 13.41
CA PHE A 33 2.95 -2.34 14.71
C PHE A 33 3.28 -0.98 15.35
N ALA A 34 3.49 0.06 14.52
CA ALA A 34 3.84 1.40 14.98
C ALA A 34 2.62 2.32 15.16
N ALA A 35 1.42 1.88 14.80
CA ALA A 35 0.19 2.65 14.94
C ALA A 35 -0.37 2.57 16.36
N GLU A 36 -0.95 3.66 16.87
CA GLU A 36 -1.57 3.71 18.21
C GLU A 36 -2.81 2.81 18.34
N ILE A 37 -3.51 2.55 17.23
CA ILE A 37 -4.74 1.76 17.17
C ILE A 37 -4.52 0.62 16.16
N PRO A 38 -4.85 -0.63 16.51
CA PRO A 38 -4.74 -1.75 15.57
C PRO A 38 -5.75 -1.60 14.44
N GLY A 39 -5.28 -1.78 13.20
CA GLY A 39 -6.06 -1.65 11.98
C GLY A 39 -5.65 -0.44 11.15
N ALA A 40 -5.90 -0.50 9.85
CA ALA A 40 -5.73 0.66 8.99
C ALA A 40 -6.68 1.77 9.48
N LEU A 41 -6.13 2.89 9.95
CA LEU A 41 -6.89 4.13 10.03
C LEU A 41 -7.63 4.29 8.71
N SER A 42 -8.92 4.63 8.78
CA SER A 42 -9.73 4.82 7.58
C SER A 42 -8.92 5.65 6.57
N PRO A 43 -8.80 5.22 5.30
CA PRO A 43 -8.06 6.00 4.30
C PRO A 43 -8.71 7.38 4.08
N PHE A 44 -9.93 7.57 4.57
CA PHE A 44 -10.69 8.81 4.52
C PHE A 44 -10.58 9.63 5.82
N GLY A 45 -9.71 9.25 6.76
CA GLY A 45 -9.55 9.94 8.04
C GLY A 45 -10.86 9.96 8.83
N ASP A 46 -11.33 11.16 9.17
CA ASP A 46 -12.53 11.41 9.97
C ASP A 46 -13.85 11.36 9.19
N ALA A 47 -13.83 10.90 7.93
CA ALA A 47 -15.05 10.83 7.13
C ALA A 47 -16.00 9.73 7.64
N GLU A 48 -17.20 10.13 8.07
CA GLU A 48 -18.29 9.22 8.40
C GLU A 48 -19.06 8.81 7.15
N PHE A 49 -19.33 7.51 7.01
CA PHE A 49 -20.10 6.94 5.92
C PHE A 49 -21.50 6.49 6.39
N PRO A 50 -22.50 6.49 5.49
CA PRO A 50 -22.44 6.91 4.08
C PRO A 50 -22.44 8.43 3.90
N LEU A 51 -21.75 8.90 2.85
CA LEU A 51 -21.79 10.32 2.47
C LEU A 51 -23.17 10.69 1.89
N PRO A 52 -23.64 11.94 2.10
CA PRO A 52 -24.81 12.49 1.41
C PRO A 52 -24.69 12.39 -0.12
N ALA A 53 -25.80 12.15 -0.81
CA ALA A 53 -25.83 11.88 -2.25
C ALA A 53 -25.33 13.06 -3.11
N ASP A 54 -25.47 14.29 -2.61
CA ASP A 54 -24.99 15.53 -3.23
C ASP A 54 -23.47 15.74 -3.06
N LYS A 55 -22.82 14.98 -2.16
CA LYS A 55 -21.38 15.06 -1.90
C LYS A 55 -20.57 13.97 -2.59
N VAL A 56 -21.23 13.00 -3.24
CA VAL A 56 -20.55 11.95 -4.00
C VAL A 56 -20.52 12.31 -5.48
N ASN A 57 -19.35 12.16 -6.12
CA ASN A 57 -19.19 12.32 -7.57
C ASN A 57 -19.72 11.08 -8.33
N TYR A 58 -20.88 10.55 -7.91
CA TYR A 58 -21.51 9.37 -8.48
C TYR A 58 -22.80 9.76 -9.19
N VAL A 59 -22.94 9.35 -10.44
CA VAL A 59 -24.17 9.53 -11.22
C VAL A 59 -24.78 8.16 -11.47
N GLN A 60 -26.03 7.97 -11.05
CA GLN A 60 -26.73 6.71 -11.29
C GLN A 60 -26.92 6.48 -12.80
N PRO A 61 -26.48 5.34 -13.35
CA PRO A 61 -26.66 5.05 -14.77
C PRO A 61 -28.15 4.90 -15.07
N LYS A 62 -28.61 5.59 -16.12
CA LYS A 62 -29.97 5.49 -16.63
C LYS A 62 -29.96 4.89 -18.03
N THR A 63 -30.45 3.65 -18.14
CA THR A 63 -30.61 2.98 -19.44
C THR A 63 -31.88 3.49 -20.13
N VAL A 64 -31.75 3.97 -21.37
CA VAL A 64 -32.89 4.28 -22.25
C VAL A 64 -33.15 3.05 -23.12
N VAL A 65 -34.30 2.40 -22.95
CA VAL A 65 -34.69 1.25 -23.76
C VAL A 65 -35.21 1.77 -25.11
N ASN A 66 -34.78 1.15 -26.21
CA ASN A 66 -35.29 1.48 -27.54
C ASN A 66 -36.77 1.08 -27.61
N ARG A 67 -37.64 2.00 -28.07
CA ARG A 67 -39.09 1.80 -28.13
C ARG A 67 -39.54 1.43 -29.53
#